data_AF-A0A954QF03-F1
#
_entry.id   AF-A0A954QF03-F1
#
_cell.length_a   1.000
_cell.length_b   1.000
_cell.length_c   1.000
_cell.angle_alpha   90.00
_cell.angle_beta   90.00
_cell.angle_gamma   90.00
#
_symmetry.space_group_name_H-M   'P 1'
#
loop_
_entity.id
_entity.type
_entity.pdbx_description
1 polymer ?
#
loop_
_entity_poly.entity_id
_entity_poly.type
_entity_poly.pdbx_seq_one_letter_code
_entity_poly.pdbx_strand_id
1 'polypeptide(L)'
;MAQQTKAGHVYVISNIGSFGRDAFKIGMTRLPEPLDRVRELGDASVPSPLDVQMMTSCDDAPTLENAMHRRLNELRVNRVNFRKEFFRVRSRAEQTAKLDTAARLKDACQL
;
A
#
# COMPACT_ATOMS: atom_id res chain seq x y z
N MET A 1 25.05 14.49 -7.04
CA MET A 1 24.06 13.54 -7.59
C MET A 1 23.53 12.74 -6.41
N ALA A 2 22.30 12.99 -5.96
CA ALA A 2 21.72 12.22 -4.88
C ALA A 2 21.56 10.78 -5.38
N GLN A 3 22.33 9.85 -4.82
CA GLN A 3 22.03 8.44 -4.97
C GLN A 3 20.63 8.27 -4.37
N GLN A 4 19.63 8.24 -5.24
CA GLN A 4 18.24 8.03 -4.84
C GLN A 4 18.20 6.63 -4.25
N THR A 5 18.32 6.55 -2.92
CA THR A 5 18.12 5.30 -2.21
C THR A 5 16.70 4.87 -2.53
N LYS A 6 16.57 3.73 -3.22
CA LYS A 6 15.28 3.14 -3.54
C LYS A 6 14.65 2.46 -2.31
N ALA A 7 15.43 2.35 -1.24
CA ALA A 7 15.03 1.75 0.01
C ALA A 7 13.89 2.53 0.67
N GLY A 8 12.98 1.79 1.28
CA GLY A 8 11.84 2.34 1.99
C GLY A 8 10.90 1.26 2.49
N HIS A 9 9.68 1.69 2.78
CA HIS A 9 8.62 0.86 3.32
C HIS A 9 7.43 0.92 2.40
N VAL A 10 6.89 -0.26 2.06
CA VAL A 10 5.61 -0.37 1.38
C VAL A 10 4.55 -0.74 2.41
N TYR A 11 3.40 -0.07 2.36
CA TYR A 11 2.32 -0.25 3.31
C TYR A 11 0.99 -0.51 2.63
N VAL A 12 0.12 -1.21 3.35
CA VAL A 12 -1.29 -1.38 3.02
C VAL A 12 -2.12 -0.85 4.18
N ILE A 13 -2.99 0.11 3.87
CA ILE A 13 -3.82 0.82 4.84
C ILE A 13 -5.30 0.74 4.47
N SER A 14 -6.17 0.77 5.47
CA SER A 14 -7.62 0.86 5.29
C SER A 14 -8.24 1.86 6.24
N ASN A 15 -9.48 2.26 5.96
CA ASN A 15 -10.31 3.00 6.90
C ASN A 15 -11.74 2.51 6.77
N ILE A 16 -12.19 1.70 7.73
CA ILE A 16 -13.54 1.15 7.69
C ILE A 16 -14.59 2.27 7.78
N GLY A 17 -14.34 3.28 8.60
CA GLY A 17 -15.27 4.40 8.82
C GLY A 17 -15.47 5.28 7.58
N SER A 18 -14.47 5.40 6.71
CA SER A 18 -14.51 6.30 5.55
C SER A 18 -14.75 5.58 4.23
N PHE A 19 -14.22 4.37 4.06
CA PHE A 19 -14.19 3.67 2.76
C PHE A 19 -14.87 2.30 2.78
N GLY A 20 -15.29 1.81 3.94
CA GLY A 20 -15.85 0.47 4.12
C GLY A 20 -14.81 -0.61 4.41
N ARG A 21 -15.27 -1.83 4.69
CA ARG A 21 -14.42 -2.99 5.07
C ARG A 21 -13.66 -3.61 3.90
N ASP A 22 -14.04 -3.23 2.69
CA ASP A 22 -13.66 -3.86 1.43
C ASP A 22 -12.68 -3.01 0.62
N ALA A 23 -12.42 -1.77 1.05
CA ALA A 23 -11.53 -0.83 0.40
C ALA A 23 -10.22 -0.65 1.18
N PHE A 24 -9.13 -0.57 0.43
CA PHE A 24 -7.80 -0.33 0.98
C PHE A 24 -6.93 0.45 -0.01
N LYS A 25 -5.84 1.00 0.51
CA LYS A 25 -4.83 1.71 -0.27
C LYS A 25 -3.48 1.03 -0.10
N ILE A 26 -2.74 0.97 -1.20
CA ILE A 26 -1.32 0.59 -1.21
C ILE A 26 -0.52 1.86 -1.47
N GLY A 27 0.61 2.00 -0.81
CA GLY A 27 1.56 3.07 -1.06
C GLY A 27 2.92 2.76 -0.45
N MET A 28 3.86 3.65 -0.65
CA MET A 28 5.20 3.52 -0.07
C MET A 28 5.67 4.83 0.54
N THR A 29 6.67 4.74 1.41
CA THR A 29 7.38 5.87 2.00
C THR A 29 8.85 5.53 2.13
N ARG A 30 9.71 6.53 2.00
CA ARG A 30 11.15 6.41 2.25
C ARG A 30 11.55 7.04 3.58
N LEU A 31 10.56 7.47 4.37
CA LEU A 31 10.80 7.98 5.71
C LEU A 31 11.32 6.85 6.61
N PRO A 32 12.26 7.16 7.53
CA PRO A 32 12.72 6.20 8.54
C PRO A 32 11.58 5.68 9.41
N GLU A 33 10.64 6.57 9.78
CA GLU A 33 9.44 6.25 10.57
C GLU A 33 8.20 6.17 9.66
N PRO A 34 7.89 4.99 9.11
CA PRO A 34 6.78 4.87 8.14
C PRO A 34 5.41 5.06 8.76
N LEU A 35 5.26 4.84 10.07
CA LEU A 35 4.01 5.04 10.79
C LEU A 35 3.62 6.52 10.90
N ASP A 36 4.59 7.42 11.00
CA ASP A 36 4.31 8.85 11.02
C ASP A 36 3.71 9.30 9.69
N ARG A 37 4.20 8.74 8.57
CA ARG A 37 3.58 8.98 7.26
C ARG A 37 2.12 8.54 7.23
N VAL A 38 1.80 7.38 7.80
CA VAL A 38 0.41 6.90 7.86
C VAL A 38 -0.45 7.81 8.72
N ARG A 39 0.07 8.29 9.86
CA ARG A 39 -0.65 9.24 10.73
C ARG A 39 -0.95 10.55 10.02
N GLU A 40 0.05 11.15 9.35
CA GLU A 40 -0.13 12.37 8.55
C GLU A 40 -1.21 12.22 7.48
N LEU A 41 -1.23 11.07 6.79
CA LEU A 41 -2.24 10.78 5.77
C LEU A 41 -3.65 10.64 6.35
N GLY A 42 -3.77 10.12 7.57
CA GLY A 42 -5.05 9.94 8.25
C GLY A 42 -5.60 11.27 8.75
N ASP A 43 -4.80 11.99 9.53
CA ASP A 43 -5.17 13.25 10.19
C ASP A 43 -5.65 14.32 9.19
N ALA A 44 -4.99 14.38 8.03
CA ALA A 44 -5.31 15.35 7.01
C ALA A 44 -6.53 15.01 6.13
N SER A 45 -7.12 13.81 6.22
CA SER A 45 -8.01 13.33 5.14
C SER A 45 -9.20 12.48 5.55
N VAL A 46 -9.27 11.94 6.77
CA VAL A 46 -10.36 11.04 7.18
C VAL A 46 -10.78 11.26 8.64
N PRO A 47 -12.07 11.08 8.98
CA PRO A 47 -12.61 11.28 10.33
C PRO A 47 -12.19 10.24 11.37
N SER A 48 -11.40 9.22 10.99
CA SER A 48 -10.93 8.17 11.90
C SER A 48 -9.51 7.74 11.53
N PRO A 49 -8.72 7.20 12.47
CA PRO A 49 -7.38 6.72 12.18
C PRO A 49 -7.34 5.67 11.07
N LEU A 50 -6.23 5.62 10.33
CA LEU A 50 -5.98 4.58 9.34
C LEU A 50 -5.50 3.29 10.02
N ASP A 51 -6.08 2.16 9.61
CA ASP A 51 -5.62 0.84 10.03
C ASP A 51 -4.47 0.38 9.13
N VAL A 52 -3.30 0.11 9.71
CA VAL A 52 -2.18 -0.51 8.99
C VAL A 52 -2.37 -2.02 8.98
N GLN A 53 -2.54 -2.59 7.79
CA GLN A 53 -2.73 -4.02 7.59
C GLN A 53 -1.43 -4.75 7.24
N MET A 54 -0.51 -4.03 6.59
CA MET A 54 0.80 -4.53 6.21
C MET A 54 1.78 -3.37 6.20
N MET A 55 3.00 -3.64 6.67
CA MET A 55 4.15 -2.75 6.57
C MET A 55 5.37 -3.63 6.24
N THR A 56 6.11 -3.29 5.19
CA THR A 56 7.25 -4.10 4.74
C THR A 56 8.38 -3.22 4.26
N SER A 57 9.55 -3.37 4.89
CA SER A 57 10.81 -2.78 4.42
C SER A 57 11.29 -3.47 3.15
N CYS A 58 11.93 -2.70 2.28
CA CYS A 58 12.31 -3.12 0.93
C CYS A 58 13.41 -2.19 0.40
N ASP A 59 14.49 -2.76 -0.15
CA ASP A 59 15.62 -2.00 -0.72
C ASP A 59 15.26 -1.28 -2.03
N ASP A 60 14.22 -1.74 -2.74
CA ASP A 60 13.58 -1.04 -3.86
C ASP A 60 12.05 -0.98 -3.67
N ALA A 61 11.62 -0.17 -2.72
CA ALA A 61 10.21 0.03 -2.39
C ALA A 61 9.35 0.50 -3.59
N PRO A 62 9.83 1.42 -4.47
CA PRO A 62 9.11 1.76 -5.70
C PRO A 62 8.86 0.56 -6.61
N THR A 63 9.82 -0.35 -6.79
CA THR A 63 9.64 -1.53 -7.65
C THR A 63 8.60 -2.48 -7.07
N LEU A 64 8.65 -2.76 -5.77
CA LEU A 64 7.67 -3.62 -5.09
C LEU A 64 6.26 -3.02 -5.16
N GLU A 65 6.10 -1.73 -4.89
CA GLU A 65 4.81 -1.06 -4.93
C GLU A 65 4.18 -1.07 -6.34
N ASN A 66 4.97 -0.75 -7.37
CA ASN A 66 4.54 -0.85 -8.76
C ASN A 66 4.15 -2.29 -9.16
N ALA A 67 4.90 -3.30 -8.70
CA ALA A 67 4.58 -4.70 -8.96
C ALA A 67 3.23 -5.09 -8.33
N MET A 68 2.94 -4.65 -7.10
CA MET A 68 1.65 -4.86 -6.46
C MET A 68 0.52 -4.14 -7.20
N HIS A 69 0.71 -2.88 -7.59
CA HIS A 69 -0.28 -2.13 -8.35
C HIS A 69 -0.63 -2.78 -9.69
N ARG A 70 0.37 -3.29 -10.42
CA ARG A 70 0.14 -4.03 -11.68
C ARG A 70 -0.64 -5.31 -11.44
N ARG A 71 -0.28 -6.07 -10.40
CA ARG A 71 -0.94 -7.36 -10.11
C ARG A 71 -2.37 -7.20 -9.60
N LEU A 72 -2.67 -6.09 -8.95
CA LEU A 72 -4.00 -5.77 -8.41
C LEU A 72 -4.76 -4.77 -9.30
N ASN A 73 -4.32 -4.56 -10.53
CA ASN A 73 -4.88 -3.55 -11.43
C ASN A 73 -6.39 -3.72 -11.64
N GLU A 74 -6.88 -4.96 -11.72
CA GLU A 74 -8.30 -5.29 -11.89
C GLU A 74 -9.16 -4.85 -10.68
N LEU A 75 -8.55 -4.76 -9.50
CA LEU A 75 -9.21 -4.38 -8.25
C LEU A 75 -9.19 -2.87 -7.99
N ARG A 76 -8.58 -2.07 -8.88
CA ARG A 76 -8.50 -0.62 -8.72
C ARG A 76 -9.90 0.00 -8.76
N VAL A 77 -10.15 0.87 -7.78
CA VAL A 77 -11.37 1.68 -7.72
C VAL A 77 -11.34 2.76 -8.79
N ASN A 78 -10.20 3.45 -8.93
CA ASN A 78 -10.04 4.50 -9.93
C ASN A 78 -9.45 3.93 -11.23
N ARG A 79 -10.25 3.93 -12.30
CA ARG A 79 -9.88 3.45 -13.64
C ARG A 79 -9.40 4.55 -14.60
N VAL A 80 -9.45 5.81 -14.17
CA VAL A 80 -9.07 6.98 -14.99
C VAL A 80 -7.75 7.58 -14.51
N ASN A 81 -7.57 7.75 -13.20
CA ASN A 81 -6.36 8.28 -12.60
C ASN A 81 -5.67 7.22 -11.73
N PHE A 82 -4.63 6.60 -12.29
CA PHE A 82 -3.89 5.54 -11.61
C PHE A 82 -3.03 6.02 -10.43
N ARG A 83 -2.82 7.34 -10.26
CA ARG A 83 -2.17 7.89 -9.07
C ARG A 83 -3.06 7.86 -7.82
N LYS A 84 -4.36 7.55 -7.98
CA LYS A 84 -5.29 7.30 -6.87
C LYS A 84 -5.33 5.79 -6.59
N GLU A 85 -4.42 5.36 -5.72
CA GLU A 85 -4.05 3.95 -5.52
C GLU A 85 -4.98 3.24 -4.52
N PHE A 86 -6.29 3.36 -4.73
CA PHE A 86 -7.31 2.64 -3.95
C PHE A 86 -7.78 1.39 -4.69
N PHE A 87 -7.98 0.32 -3.92
CA PHE A 87 -8.38 -1.00 -4.38
C PHE A 87 -9.58 -1.48 -3.57
N ARG A 88 -10.43 -2.29 -4.21
CA ARG A 88 -11.61 -2.89 -3.57
C ARG A 88 -11.68 -4.38 -3.85
N VAL A 89 -11.99 -5.16 -2.82
CA VAL A 89 -12.18 -6.62 -2.86
C VAL A 89 -13.60 -6.97 -2.43
N ARG A 90 -14.01 -8.24 -2.54
CA ARG A 90 -15.33 -8.68 -2.06
C ARG A 90 -15.31 -9.08 -0.59
N SER A 91 -14.17 -9.51 -0.08
CA SER A 91 -14.05 -9.94 1.32
C SER A 91 -12.62 -9.77 1.85
N ARG A 92 -12.50 -9.77 3.19
CA ARG A 92 -11.19 -9.75 3.86
C ARG A 92 -10.33 -10.98 3.51
N ALA A 93 -10.96 -12.15 3.33
CA ALA A 93 -10.27 -13.36 2.91
C ALA A 93 -9.69 -13.22 1.49
N GLU A 94 -10.43 -12.62 0.56
CA GLU A 94 -9.92 -12.31 -0.78
C GLU A 94 -8.76 -11.31 -0.70
N GLN A 95 -8.87 -10.29 0.16
CA GLN A 95 -7.79 -9.34 0.39
C GLN A 95 -6.49 -10.04 0.83
N THR A 96 -6.55 -10.84 1.88
CA THR A 96 -5.40 -11.56 2.41
C THR A 96 -4.79 -12.47 1.35
N ALA A 97 -5.60 -13.27 0.64
CA ALA A 97 -5.09 -14.15 -0.41
C ALA A 97 -4.36 -13.38 -1.54
N LYS A 98 -4.88 -12.21 -1.95
CA LYS A 98 -4.25 -11.37 -2.97
C LYS A 98 -2.98 -10.71 -2.45
N LEU A 99 -2.98 -10.24 -1.21
CA LEU A 99 -1.81 -9.64 -0.56
C LEU A 99 -0.73 -10.67 -0.25
N ASP A 100 -1.05 -11.89 0.17
CA ASP A 100 -0.07 -12.97 0.39
C ASP A 100 0.63 -13.35 -0.92
N THR A 101 -0.16 -13.43 -2.00
CA THR A 101 0.40 -13.66 -3.34
C THR A 101 1.32 -12.51 -3.77
N ALA A 102 0.98 -11.28 -3.40
CA ALA A 102 1.82 -10.11 -3.66
C ALA A 102 3.03 -10.03 -2.72
N ALA A 103 2.91 -10.50 -1.47
CA ALA A 103 3.98 -10.53 -0.48
C ALA A 103 5.06 -11.55 -0.84
N ARG A 104 4.75 -12.59 -1.61
CA ARG A 104 5.75 -13.46 -2.25
C ARG A 104 6.64 -12.73 -3.27
N LEU A 105 6.27 -11.51 -3.68
CA LEU A 105 7.16 -10.64 -4.46
C LEU A 105 8.23 -9.98 -3.57
N LYS A 106 8.14 -10.09 -2.24
CA LYS A 106 9.15 -9.59 -1.29
C LYS A 106 10.50 -10.26 -1.50
N ASP A 107 10.51 -11.50 -2.00
CA ASP A 107 11.74 -12.21 -2.39
C ASP A 107 12.53 -11.45 -3.46
N ALA A 108 11.86 -10.64 -4.28
CA ALA A 108 12.49 -9.77 -5.27
C ALA A 108 13.06 -8.46 -4.68
N CYS A 109 12.81 -8.17 -3.40
CA CYS A 109 13.31 -6.98 -2.72
C CYS A 109 14.48 -7.25 -1.74
N GLN A 110 14.92 -8.51 -1.65
CA GLN A 110 16.10 -8.93 -0.88
C GLN A 110 17.27 -9.38 -1.78
N LEU A 111 17.16 -9.14 -3.09
CA LEU A 111 18.18 -9.38 -4.12
C LEU A 111 18.73 -8.05 -4.63
#